data_AF-A0A2T4IBA1-F1
#
_entry.id   AF-A0A2T4IBA1-F1
#
_cell.length_a   1.000
_cell.length_b   1.000
_cell.length_c   1.000
_cell.angle_alpha   90.00
_cell.angle_beta   90.00
_cell.angle_gamma   90.00
#
_symmetry.space_group_name_H-M   'P 1'
#
loop_
_entity.id
_entity.type
_entity.pdbx_description
1 polymer ?
#
loop_
_entity_poly.entity_id
_entity_poly.type
_entity_poly.pdbx_seq_one_letter_code
_entity_poly.pdbx_strand_id
1 'polypeptide(L)'
;MHELVPSILGTEKRPVTESFERLLASLSDTKLALKRFHHPGSTTLHYHHTLYSVLHRGEECIEAMHLLIEGRKPLAAAALLRSLHELVLVFYVDWLAPEHICRYLQMASVRSEKQWEATCEQWRKADVAAGASPLEAKNIKDAHMRAFRLGSIVGERARLFPFGQEFQSDIYSFLSDIIHHDFSMAARYAHTLDHGDEAIYHGEVVHTILHLADVLVAAVVTRVRDDIGIGQEILQKNAQRLRLCRDREASHDMNRLLNKPGSFPWK
;
A
#
# COMPACT_ATOMS: atom_id res chain seq x y z
N MET A 1 -9.31 -8.83 -7.97
CA MET A 1 -9.06 -7.38 -8.08
C MET A 1 -9.77 -6.74 -6.91
N HIS A 2 -9.06 -6.06 -6.02
CA HIS A 2 -9.72 -5.32 -4.94
C HIS A 2 -10.36 -4.06 -5.55
N GLU A 3 -11.67 -3.89 -5.40
CA GLU A 3 -12.42 -2.74 -5.96
C GLU A 3 -11.95 -1.38 -5.40
N LEU A 4 -11.21 -1.39 -4.29
CA LEU A 4 -10.83 -0.20 -3.52
C LEU A 4 -9.56 0.50 -4.02
N VAL A 5 -8.70 -0.20 -4.77
CA VAL A 5 -7.45 0.37 -5.30
C VAL A 5 -7.15 -0.23 -6.69
N PRO A 6 -7.05 0.59 -7.75
CA PRO A 6 -6.76 0.09 -9.08
C PRO A 6 -5.32 -0.45 -9.16
N SER A 7 -5.20 -1.71 -9.59
CA SER A 7 -3.90 -2.37 -9.83
C SER A 7 -3.04 -1.59 -10.85
N ILE A 8 -1.74 -1.49 -10.59
CA ILE A 8 -0.76 -0.94 -11.53
C ILE A 8 -0.43 -1.97 -12.63
N LEU A 9 -0.42 -3.25 -12.26
CA LEU A 9 -0.13 -4.36 -13.19
C LEU A 9 -1.31 -4.67 -14.12
N GLY A 10 -2.53 -4.35 -13.69
CA GLY A 10 -3.77 -4.59 -14.45
C GLY A 10 -4.25 -6.02 -14.33
N THR A 11 -5.00 -6.49 -15.33
CA THR A 11 -5.62 -7.83 -15.35
C THR A 11 -4.76 -8.91 -16.02
N GLU A 12 -3.74 -8.52 -16.76
CA GLU A 12 -2.90 -9.44 -17.53
C GLU A 12 -1.73 -9.94 -16.70
N LYS A 13 -1.49 -11.27 -16.71
CA LYS A 13 -0.30 -11.86 -16.09
C LYS A 13 0.91 -11.53 -16.94
N ARG A 14 1.75 -10.62 -16.43
CA ARG A 14 3.03 -10.23 -17.04
C ARG A 14 4.18 -11.06 -16.48
N PRO A 15 5.32 -11.13 -17.20
CA PRO A 15 6.56 -11.64 -16.65
C PRO A 15 6.92 -10.96 -15.31
N VAL A 16 7.60 -11.68 -14.44
CA VAL A 16 7.96 -11.22 -13.08
C VAL A 16 8.79 -9.94 -13.12
N THR A 17 9.87 -9.94 -13.92
CA THR A 17 10.75 -8.77 -14.12
C THR A 17 9.96 -7.56 -14.63
N GLU A 18 9.16 -7.72 -15.68
CA GLU A 18 8.34 -6.61 -16.22
C GLU A 18 7.34 -6.06 -15.18
N SER A 19 6.83 -6.93 -14.31
CA SER A 19 5.93 -6.53 -13.23
C SER A 19 6.63 -5.62 -12.23
N PHE A 20 7.84 -5.99 -11.77
CA PHE A 20 8.62 -5.15 -10.87
C PHE A 20 9.02 -3.82 -11.53
N GLU A 21 9.47 -3.85 -12.79
CA GLU A 21 9.81 -2.64 -13.56
C GLU A 21 8.64 -1.67 -13.65
N ARG A 22 7.41 -2.17 -13.83
CA ARG A 22 6.20 -1.34 -13.85
C ARG A 22 5.88 -0.72 -12.49
N LEU A 23 6.05 -1.46 -11.40
CA LEU A 23 5.85 -0.91 -10.05
C LEU A 23 6.88 0.20 -9.77
N LEU A 24 8.14 -0.04 -10.12
CA LEU A 24 9.23 0.94 -10.00
C LEU A 24 8.96 2.19 -10.84
N ALA A 25 8.58 2.02 -12.11
CA ALA A 25 8.23 3.13 -12.98
C ALA A 25 7.07 3.96 -12.40
N SER A 26 6.03 3.29 -11.89
CA SER A 26 4.87 3.97 -11.29
C SER A 26 5.25 4.81 -10.07
N LEU A 27 6.13 4.29 -9.20
CA LEU A 27 6.69 5.03 -8.06
C LEU A 27 7.56 6.19 -8.52
N SER A 28 8.46 5.95 -9.46
CA SER A 28 9.39 6.95 -10.01
C SER A 28 8.67 8.12 -10.66
N ASP A 29 7.69 7.83 -11.53
CA ASP A 29 6.86 8.83 -12.19
C ASP A 29 6.08 9.66 -11.16
N THR A 30 5.54 9.01 -10.12
CA THR A 30 4.77 9.70 -9.08
C THR A 30 5.67 10.60 -8.23
N LYS A 31 6.89 10.18 -7.89
CA LYS A 31 7.88 11.05 -7.22
C LYS A 31 8.22 12.26 -8.08
N LEU A 32 8.44 12.05 -9.38
CA LEU A 32 8.80 13.13 -10.28
C LEU A 32 7.66 14.13 -10.42
N ALA A 33 6.42 13.64 -10.52
CA ALA A 33 5.23 14.46 -10.52
C ALA A 33 5.09 15.27 -9.21
N LEU A 34 5.24 14.62 -8.06
CA LEU A 34 5.21 15.28 -6.75
C LEU A 34 6.31 16.36 -6.63
N LYS A 35 7.53 16.08 -7.12
CA LYS A 35 8.63 17.05 -7.17
C LYS A 35 8.28 18.29 -8.00
N ARG A 36 7.60 18.11 -9.15
CA ARG A 36 7.15 19.23 -10.00
C ARG A 36 6.03 20.03 -9.35
N PHE A 37 5.13 19.34 -8.64
CA PHE A 37 4.03 19.96 -7.90
C PHE A 37 4.52 20.69 -6.63
N HIS A 38 5.61 20.22 -6.03
CA HIS A 38 6.16 20.80 -4.82
C HIS A 38 6.70 22.21 -5.07
N HIS A 39 6.22 23.16 -4.28
CA HIS A 39 6.78 24.49 -4.18
C HIS A 39 7.43 24.69 -2.80
N PRO A 40 8.67 25.19 -2.74
CA PRO A 40 9.32 25.48 -1.47
C PRO A 40 8.49 26.48 -0.65
N GLY A 41 8.05 26.05 0.53
CA GLY A 41 7.31 26.89 1.48
C GLY A 41 8.22 27.48 2.56
N SER A 42 7.61 28.16 3.54
CA SER A 42 8.32 28.74 4.69
C SER A 42 8.72 27.73 5.78
N THR A 43 8.23 26.49 5.72
CA THR A 43 8.49 25.44 6.71
C THR A 43 9.59 24.47 6.25
N THR A 44 10.49 24.10 7.15
CA THR A 44 11.61 23.17 6.89
C THR A 44 11.16 21.76 6.49
N LEU A 45 10.05 21.27 7.07
CA LEU A 45 9.45 19.99 6.71
C LEU A 45 7.96 20.18 6.47
N HIS A 46 7.54 19.88 5.25
CA HIS A 46 6.16 19.96 4.77
C HIS A 46 5.65 18.56 4.41
N TYR A 47 4.34 18.35 4.42
CA TYR A 47 3.67 17.10 4.05
C TYR A 47 4.21 16.44 2.76
N HIS A 48 4.49 17.22 1.71
CA HIS A 48 5.07 16.72 0.47
C HIS A 48 6.43 16.03 0.64
N HIS A 49 7.21 16.39 1.67
CA HIS A 49 8.46 15.70 1.98
C HIS A 49 8.18 14.31 2.57
N THR A 50 7.14 14.17 3.39
CA THR A 50 6.69 12.87 3.91
C THR A 50 6.20 12.00 2.75
N LEU A 51 5.38 12.55 1.85
CA LEU A 51 4.93 11.84 0.64
C LEU A 51 6.11 11.38 -0.23
N TYR A 52 7.08 12.25 -0.45
CA TYR A 52 8.27 11.91 -1.21
C TYR A 52 9.09 10.81 -0.53
N SER A 53 9.24 10.88 0.80
CA SER A 53 9.93 9.85 1.59
C SER A 53 9.24 8.49 1.48
N VAL A 54 7.91 8.45 1.57
CA VAL A 54 7.13 7.20 1.40
C VAL A 54 7.34 6.61 0.01
N LEU A 55 7.22 7.42 -1.04
CA LEU A 55 7.42 6.94 -2.41
C LEU A 55 8.85 6.45 -2.66
N HIS A 56 9.84 7.17 -2.14
CA HIS A 56 11.24 6.79 -2.30
C HIS A 56 11.55 5.51 -1.54
N ARG A 57 11.06 5.38 -0.31
CA ARG A 57 11.25 4.15 0.48
C ARG A 57 10.51 2.96 -0.13
N GLY A 58 9.34 3.19 -0.72
CA GLY A 58 8.61 2.19 -1.48
C GLY A 58 9.43 1.71 -2.68
N GLU A 59 10.03 2.62 -3.44
CA GLU A 59 10.89 2.29 -4.58
C GLU A 59 12.10 1.46 -4.17
N GLU A 60 12.86 1.88 -3.15
CA GLU A 60 14.00 1.10 -2.62
C GLU A 60 13.57 -0.32 -2.21
N CYS A 61 12.38 -0.44 -1.63
CA CYS A 61 11.85 -1.73 -1.17
C CYS A 61 11.50 -2.65 -2.35
N ILE A 62 10.83 -2.12 -3.38
CA ILE A 62 10.50 -2.85 -4.61
C ILE A 62 11.76 -3.21 -5.40
N GLU A 63 12.74 -2.32 -5.47
CA GLU A 63 14.03 -2.57 -6.13
C GLU A 63 14.80 -3.69 -5.44
N ALA A 64 14.86 -3.67 -4.10
CA ALA A 64 15.47 -4.74 -3.33
C ALA A 64 14.74 -6.08 -3.51
N MET A 65 13.40 -6.09 -3.55
CA MET A 65 12.62 -7.29 -3.88
C MET A 65 12.99 -7.81 -5.28
N HIS A 66 13.05 -6.92 -6.27
CA HIS A 66 13.37 -7.28 -7.64
C HIS A 66 14.73 -7.96 -7.75
N LEU A 67 15.78 -7.35 -7.19
CA LEU A 67 17.14 -7.89 -7.18
C LEU A 67 17.22 -9.26 -6.50
N LEU A 68 16.50 -9.46 -5.39
CA LEU A 68 16.46 -10.75 -4.69
C LEU A 68 15.76 -11.82 -5.51
N ILE A 69 14.70 -11.47 -6.24
CA ILE A 69 13.96 -12.38 -7.11
C ILE A 69 14.80 -12.80 -8.31
N GLU A 70 15.50 -11.85 -8.96
CA GLU A 70 16.47 -12.14 -10.02
C GLU A 70 17.60 -13.06 -9.52
N GLY A 71 18.06 -12.82 -8.30
CA GLY A 71 19.03 -13.66 -7.60
C GLY A 71 18.48 -15.00 -7.09
N ARG A 72 17.25 -15.38 -7.46
CA ARG A 72 16.55 -16.62 -7.04
C ARG A 72 16.40 -16.77 -5.52
N LYS A 73 16.18 -15.66 -4.80
CA LYS A 73 15.99 -15.60 -3.34
C LYS A 73 14.58 -15.10 -2.96
N PRO A 74 13.50 -15.77 -3.40
CA PRO A 74 12.13 -15.27 -3.19
C PRO A 74 11.71 -15.21 -1.72
N LEU A 75 12.18 -16.13 -0.86
CA LEU A 75 11.88 -16.09 0.58
C LEU A 75 12.48 -14.85 1.26
N ALA A 76 13.68 -14.45 0.87
CA ALA A 76 14.29 -13.21 1.34
C ALA A 76 13.54 -11.97 0.83
N ALA A 77 13.09 -12.01 -0.42
CA ALA A 77 12.26 -10.94 -0.98
C ALA A 77 10.91 -10.82 -0.24
N ALA A 78 10.29 -11.94 0.15
CA ALA A 78 9.04 -11.94 0.91
C ALA A 78 9.17 -11.17 2.24
N ALA A 79 10.31 -11.28 2.93
CA ALA A 79 10.54 -10.55 4.18
C ALA A 79 10.40 -9.02 4.04
N LEU A 80 10.66 -8.48 2.84
CA LEU A 80 10.51 -7.05 2.55
C LEU A 80 9.03 -6.61 2.48
N LEU A 81 8.08 -7.53 2.29
CA LEU A 81 6.65 -7.20 2.26
C LEU A 81 6.19 -6.62 3.59
N ARG A 82 6.80 -7.04 4.72
CA ARG A 82 6.51 -6.44 6.02
C ARG A 82 6.84 -4.96 6.03
N SER A 83 8.04 -4.63 5.59
CA SER A 83 8.53 -3.25 5.53
C SER A 83 7.66 -2.39 4.62
N LEU A 84 7.29 -2.92 3.45
CA LEU A 84 6.39 -2.24 2.52
C LEU A 84 5.00 -2.05 3.12
N HIS A 85 4.41 -3.09 3.71
CA HIS A 85 3.08 -3.03 4.33
C HIS A 85 3.04 -2.03 5.48
N GLU A 86 3.99 -2.09 6.42
CA GLU A 86 4.04 -1.16 7.55
C GLU A 86 4.27 0.30 7.08
N LEU A 87 5.06 0.51 6.02
CA LEU A 87 5.21 1.82 5.36
C LEU A 87 3.87 2.34 4.83
N VAL A 88 3.11 1.51 4.11
CA VAL A 88 1.79 1.89 3.58
C VAL A 88 0.82 2.22 4.71
N LEU A 89 0.86 1.49 5.82
CA LEU A 89 0.02 1.78 6.99
C LEU A 89 0.36 3.11 7.66
N VAL A 90 1.65 3.44 7.82
CA VAL A 90 2.06 4.77 8.32
C VAL A 90 1.58 5.85 7.38
N PHE A 91 1.86 5.69 6.09
CA PHE A 91 1.45 6.63 5.05
C PHE A 91 -0.05 6.87 5.08
N TYR A 92 -0.87 5.82 5.15
CA TYR A 92 -2.31 5.97 5.04
C TYR A 92 -2.89 6.80 6.19
N VAL A 93 -2.41 6.62 7.42
CA VAL A 93 -2.88 7.40 8.57
C VAL A 93 -2.37 8.84 8.51
N ASP A 94 -1.12 9.06 8.08
CA ASP A 94 -0.61 10.42 7.84
C ASP A 94 -1.39 11.11 6.71
N TRP A 95 -1.71 10.40 5.63
CA TRP A 95 -2.50 10.91 4.50
C TRP A 95 -3.93 11.30 4.91
N LEU A 96 -4.58 10.55 5.80
CA LEU A 96 -5.93 10.88 6.28
C LEU A 96 -6.01 12.20 7.05
N ALA A 97 -4.98 12.54 7.82
CA ALA A 97 -4.99 13.74 8.66
C ALA A 97 -3.57 14.24 8.97
N PRO A 98 -2.84 14.77 7.97
CA PRO A 98 -1.39 15.04 8.07
C PRO A 98 -1.06 16.07 9.16
N GLU A 99 -1.88 17.10 9.33
CA GLU A 99 -1.69 18.13 10.36
C GLU A 99 -1.92 17.62 11.79
N HIS A 100 -2.72 16.57 11.94
CA HIS A 100 -3.17 16.09 13.25
C HIS A 100 -2.38 14.86 13.72
N ILE A 101 -2.05 13.95 12.81
CA ILE A 101 -1.40 12.67 13.09
C ILE A 101 0.11 12.78 13.08
N CYS A 102 0.70 13.63 12.23
CA CYS A 102 2.16 13.75 12.11
C CYS A 102 2.84 14.00 13.47
N ARG A 103 2.25 14.85 14.33
CA ARG A 103 2.76 15.10 15.68
C ARG A 103 2.81 13.83 16.56
N TYR A 104 1.84 12.93 16.42
CA TYR A 104 1.80 11.68 17.17
C TYR A 104 2.76 10.63 16.61
N LEU A 105 2.96 10.61 15.28
CA LEU A 105 4.01 9.80 14.64
C LEU A 105 5.40 10.24 15.10
N GLN A 106 5.67 11.55 15.10
CA GLN A 106 6.92 12.12 15.62
C GLN A 106 7.09 11.83 17.11
N MET A 107 6.02 11.93 17.90
CA MET A 107 6.10 11.64 19.33
C MET A 107 6.36 10.16 19.60
N ALA A 108 5.74 9.25 18.83
CA ALA A 108 5.94 7.81 18.93
C ALA A 108 7.38 7.38 18.59
N SER A 109 8.13 8.18 17.81
CA SER A 109 9.52 7.87 17.49
C SER A 109 10.51 8.22 18.61
N VAL A 110 10.10 9.08 19.57
CA VAL A 110 10.98 9.58 20.65
C VAL A 110 10.46 9.28 22.06
N ARG A 111 9.25 8.74 22.20
CA ARG A 111 8.64 8.40 23.50
C ARG A 111 7.95 7.04 23.45
N SER A 112 8.08 6.30 24.55
CA SER A 112 7.28 5.09 24.79
C SER A 112 5.85 5.43 25.19
N GLU A 113 4.92 4.48 25.00
CA GLU A 113 3.52 4.63 25.42
C GLU A 113 3.40 4.94 26.91
N LYS A 114 4.18 4.26 27.76
CA LYS A 114 4.17 4.48 29.21
C LYS A 114 4.58 5.90 29.60
N GLN A 115 5.60 6.45 28.93
CA GLN A 115 6.02 7.84 29.16
C GLN A 115 4.92 8.82 28.74
N TRP A 116 4.27 8.56 27.59
CA TRP A 116 3.19 9.40 27.10
C TRP A 116 1.95 9.34 28.00
N GLU A 117 1.58 8.16 28.48
CA GLU A 117 0.47 7.96 29.40
C GLU A 117 0.69 8.75 30.71
N ALA A 118 1.91 8.73 31.24
CA ALA A 118 2.25 9.50 32.43
C ALA A 118 2.07 11.01 32.21
N THR A 119 2.48 11.53 31.04
CA THR A 119 2.24 12.94 30.66
C THR A 119 0.76 13.25 30.56
N CYS A 120 -0.02 12.41 29.87
CA CYS A 120 -1.47 12.62 29.72
C CYS A 120 -2.20 12.56 31.07
N GLU A 121 -1.75 11.71 31.99
CA GLU A 121 -2.31 11.63 33.34
C GLU A 121 -1.98 12.88 34.18
N GLN A 122 -0.79 13.46 34.01
CA GLN A 122 -0.45 14.74 34.65
C GLN A 122 -1.33 15.87 34.13
N TRP A 123 -1.55 15.97 32.82
CA TRP A 123 -2.45 16.95 32.22
C TRP A 123 -3.89 16.78 32.71
N ARG A 124 -4.40 15.54 32.74
CA ARG A 124 -5.73 15.24 33.27
C ARG A 124 -5.92 15.74 34.70
N LYS A 125 -4.93 15.53 35.58
CA LYS A 125 -4.98 16.00 36.97
C LYS A 125 -4.94 17.53 37.06
N ALA A 126 -4.15 18.18 36.21
CA ALA A 126 -4.07 19.64 36.15
C ALA A 126 -5.39 20.26 35.67
N ASP A 127 -6.02 19.71 34.64
CA ASP A 127 -7.31 20.19 34.12
C ASP A 127 -8.42 20.09 35.18
N VAL A 128 -8.47 18.98 35.92
CA VAL A 128 -9.42 18.80 37.02
C VAL A 128 -9.16 19.81 38.14
N ALA A 129 -7.88 20.05 38.49
CA ALA A 129 -7.52 21.05 39.48
C ALA A 129 -7.86 22.49 39.03
N ALA A 130 -7.86 22.76 37.72
CA ALA A 130 -8.27 24.03 37.12
C ALA A 130 -9.80 24.18 36.99
N GLY A 131 -10.59 23.17 37.41
CA GLY A 131 -12.05 23.23 37.46
C GLY A 131 -12.77 22.51 36.31
N ALA A 132 -12.07 21.79 35.43
CA ALA A 132 -12.70 20.98 34.39
C ALA A 132 -13.44 19.77 35.00
N SER A 133 -14.48 19.30 34.31
CA SER A 133 -15.19 18.07 34.72
C SER A 133 -14.24 16.86 34.66
N PRO A 134 -14.23 15.97 35.67
CA PRO A 134 -13.43 14.75 35.66
C PRO A 134 -13.67 13.86 34.43
N LEU A 135 -14.91 13.85 33.91
CA LEU A 135 -15.27 13.09 32.72
C LEU A 135 -14.66 13.70 31.45
N GLU A 136 -14.72 15.02 31.30
CA GLU A 136 -14.16 15.73 30.15
C GLU A 136 -12.64 15.58 30.11
N ALA A 137 -11.96 15.80 31.24
CA ALA A 137 -10.52 15.63 31.34
C ALA A 137 -10.10 14.18 30.99
N LYS A 138 -10.88 13.18 31.42
CA LYS A 138 -10.64 11.77 31.04
C LYS A 138 -10.82 11.56 29.54
N ASN A 139 -11.87 12.10 28.93
CA ASN A 139 -12.11 11.95 27.49
C ASN A 139 -10.97 12.55 26.66
N ILE A 140 -10.44 13.71 27.08
CA ILE A 140 -9.28 14.35 26.45
C ILE A 140 -8.03 13.46 26.57
N LYS A 141 -7.72 12.98 27.78
CA LYS A 141 -6.62 12.01 28.00
C LYS A 141 -6.75 10.81 27.06
N ASP A 142 -7.92 10.19 27.03
CA ASP A 142 -8.16 8.98 26.25
C ASP A 142 -8.05 9.26 24.74
N ALA A 143 -8.45 10.45 24.27
CA ALA A 143 -8.24 10.88 22.88
C ALA A 143 -6.76 11.02 22.54
N HIS A 144 -5.95 11.64 23.40
CA HIS A 144 -4.50 11.73 23.22
C HIS A 144 -3.82 10.36 23.20
N MET A 145 -4.27 9.42 24.05
CA MET A 145 -3.76 8.05 24.06
C MET A 145 -4.13 7.29 22.79
N ARG A 146 -5.38 7.38 22.33
CA ARG A 146 -5.80 6.75 21.06
C ARG A 146 -5.01 7.27 19.87
N ALA A 147 -4.82 8.58 19.77
CA ALA A 147 -4.04 9.18 18.67
C ALA A 147 -2.56 8.76 18.72
N PHE A 148 -1.97 8.63 19.91
CA PHE A 148 -0.61 8.10 20.06
C PHE A 148 -0.51 6.63 19.65
N ARG A 149 -1.48 5.80 20.07
CA ARG A 149 -1.53 4.37 19.68
C ARG A 149 -1.70 4.22 18.18
N LEU A 150 -2.49 5.07 17.55
CA LEU A 150 -2.64 5.10 16.10
C LEU A 150 -1.31 5.41 15.40
N GLY A 151 -0.46 6.26 15.98
CA GLY A 151 0.88 6.53 15.46
C GLY A 151 1.92 5.43 15.73
N SER A 152 1.76 4.64 16.81
CA SER A 152 2.79 3.69 17.28
C SER A 152 2.47 2.23 17.00
N ILE A 153 1.19 1.82 17.03
CA ILE A 153 0.77 0.42 16.95
C ILE A 153 0.36 0.09 15.51
N VAL A 154 0.93 -0.97 14.95
CA VAL A 154 0.63 -1.41 13.56
C VAL A 154 -0.82 -1.86 13.43
N GLY A 155 -1.32 -2.66 14.37
CA GLY A 155 -2.70 -3.16 14.34
C GLY A 155 -3.74 -2.03 14.35
N GLU A 156 -3.50 -0.94 15.08
CA GLU A 156 -4.41 0.22 15.09
C GLU A 156 -4.42 0.95 13.74
N ARG A 157 -3.28 1.02 13.03
CA ARG A 157 -3.22 1.55 11.67
C ARG A 157 -3.94 0.63 10.68
N ALA A 158 -3.75 -0.69 10.81
CA ALA A 158 -4.40 -1.68 9.96
C ALA A 158 -5.94 -1.64 10.07
N ARG A 159 -6.49 -1.32 11.25
CA ARG A 159 -7.94 -1.16 11.45
C ARG A 159 -8.54 0.01 10.68
N LEU A 160 -7.76 1.06 10.40
CA LEU A 160 -8.22 2.19 9.59
C LEU A 160 -7.94 1.97 8.10
N PHE A 161 -6.96 1.14 7.76
CA PHE A 161 -6.60 0.90 6.37
C PHE A 161 -7.77 0.27 5.59
N PRO A 162 -8.00 0.60 4.30
CA PRO A 162 -9.20 0.17 3.58
C PRO A 162 -9.34 -1.34 3.42
N PHE A 163 -8.23 -2.10 3.50
CA PHE A 163 -8.26 -3.57 3.46
C PHE A 163 -8.47 -4.20 4.84
N GLY A 164 -8.51 -3.39 5.89
CA GLY A 164 -8.82 -3.80 7.25
C GLY A 164 -7.72 -4.62 7.94
N GLN A 165 -8.06 -5.07 9.15
CA GLN A 165 -7.15 -5.84 10.00
C GLN A 165 -6.92 -7.27 9.49
N GLU A 166 -7.90 -7.86 8.79
CA GLU A 166 -7.78 -9.20 8.20
C GLU A 166 -6.64 -9.27 7.19
N PHE A 167 -6.53 -8.28 6.30
CA PHE A 167 -5.42 -8.19 5.35
C PHE A 167 -4.05 -8.13 6.02
N GLN A 168 -3.94 -7.40 7.13
CA GLN A 168 -2.71 -7.39 7.93
C GLN A 168 -2.43 -8.76 8.57
N SER A 169 -3.46 -9.43 9.07
CA SER A 169 -3.33 -10.78 9.62
C SER A 169 -2.83 -11.76 8.56
N ASP A 170 -3.40 -11.73 7.35
CA ASP A 170 -3.02 -12.60 6.25
C ASP A 170 -1.55 -12.41 5.83
N ILE A 171 -1.11 -11.16 5.69
CA ILE A 171 0.29 -10.84 5.40
C ILE A 171 1.20 -11.37 6.51
N TYR A 172 0.84 -11.17 7.78
CA TYR A 172 1.70 -11.56 8.90
C TYR A 172 1.75 -13.07 9.07
N SER A 173 0.65 -13.78 8.82
CA SER A 173 0.60 -15.23 8.78
C SER A 173 1.47 -15.78 7.65
N PHE A 174 1.32 -15.28 6.42
CA PHE A 174 2.18 -15.65 5.30
C PHE A 174 3.67 -15.44 5.60
N LEU A 175 4.01 -14.30 6.18
CA LEU A 175 5.38 -13.99 6.55
C LEU A 175 5.90 -14.82 7.72
N SER A 176 5.03 -15.19 8.66
CA SER A 176 5.40 -16.08 9.76
C SER A 176 5.89 -17.43 9.22
N ASP A 177 5.19 -17.99 8.23
CA ASP A 177 5.51 -19.28 7.60
C ASP A 177 6.81 -19.27 6.77
N ILE A 178 7.35 -18.09 6.50
CA ILE A 178 8.57 -17.89 5.69
C ILE A 178 9.75 -17.42 6.54
N ILE A 179 9.51 -16.50 7.48
CA ILE A 179 10.56 -15.82 8.25
C ILE A 179 10.91 -16.63 9.51
N HIS A 180 9.93 -17.25 10.16
CA HIS A 180 10.22 -18.08 11.32
C HIS A 180 10.82 -19.39 10.84
N HIS A 181 12.05 -19.67 11.27
CA HIS A 181 12.70 -20.95 11.03
C HIS A 181 12.09 -22.00 11.98
N ASP A 182 10.86 -22.40 11.67
CA ASP A 182 10.15 -23.45 12.39
C ASP A 182 10.43 -24.84 11.79
N PHE A 183 9.79 -25.86 12.35
CA PHE A 183 9.95 -27.23 11.84
C PHE A 183 9.44 -27.42 10.41
N SER A 184 8.51 -26.57 9.93
CA SER A 184 8.06 -26.62 8.54
C SER A 184 9.16 -26.15 7.59
N MET A 185 9.88 -25.08 7.95
CA MET A 185 11.06 -24.62 7.21
C MET A 185 12.23 -25.61 7.30
N ALA A 186 12.45 -26.21 8.47
CA ALA A 186 13.46 -27.26 8.61
C ALA A 186 13.15 -28.48 7.73
N ALA A 187 11.88 -28.90 7.65
CA ALA A 187 11.45 -29.98 6.77
C ALA A 187 11.65 -29.63 5.28
N ARG A 188 11.37 -28.37 4.89
CA ARG A 188 11.63 -27.87 3.53
C ARG A 188 13.12 -27.96 3.19
N TYR A 189 13.99 -27.48 4.06
CA TYR A 189 15.44 -27.54 3.82
C TYR A 189 16.02 -28.95 3.92
N ALA A 190 15.44 -29.84 4.73
CA ALA A 190 15.81 -31.26 4.73
C ALA A 190 15.53 -31.90 3.37
N HIS A 191 14.34 -31.65 2.79
CA HIS A 191 14.04 -32.13 1.43
C HIS A 191 15.03 -31.57 0.40
N THR A 192 15.35 -30.27 0.47
CA THR A 192 16.34 -29.64 -0.41
C THR A 192 17.74 -30.25 -0.23
N LEU A 193 18.16 -30.54 1.00
CA LEU A 193 19.44 -31.22 1.29
C LEU A 193 19.48 -32.62 0.67
N ASP A 194 18.39 -33.37 0.79
CA ASP A 194 18.29 -34.76 0.36
C ASP A 194 18.11 -34.91 -1.16
N HIS A 195 17.47 -33.94 -1.84
CA HIS A 195 17.06 -34.04 -3.24
C HIS A 195 17.69 -32.98 -4.16
N GLY A 196 18.38 -31.98 -3.60
CA GLY A 196 19.06 -30.91 -4.35
C GLY A 196 18.14 -29.88 -5.02
N ASP A 197 16.82 -29.98 -4.84
CA ASP A 197 15.87 -29.01 -5.39
C ASP A 197 15.58 -27.90 -4.37
N GLU A 198 16.20 -26.74 -4.61
CA GLU A 198 15.98 -25.50 -3.85
C GLU A 198 14.71 -24.76 -4.30
N ALA A 199 14.08 -25.13 -5.42
CA ALA A 199 13.04 -24.33 -6.07
C ALA A 199 11.60 -24.68 -5.65
N ILE A 200 11.43 -25.70 -4.80
CA ILE A 200 10.11 -26.14 -4.36
C ILE A 200 9.44 -24.97 -3.61
N TYR A 201 8.20 -24.62 -4.01
CA TYR A 201 7.39 -23.52 -3.48
C TYR A 201 7.80 -22.08 -3.86
N HIS A 202 8.91 -21.88 -4.61
CA HIS A 202 9.35 -20.54 -5.01
C HIS A 202 8.34 -19.80 -5.91
N GLY A 203 7.67 -20.50 -6.83
CA GLY A 203 6.74 -19.88 -7.78
C GLY A 203 5.51 -19.25 -7.13
N GLU A 204 4.92 -19.92 -6.14
CA GLU A 204 3.76 -19.41 -5.40
C GLU A 204 4.14 -18.18 -4.57
N VAL A 205 5.31 -18.23 -3.91
CA VAL A 205 5.85 -17.10 -3.13
C VAL A 205 6.06 -15.88 -4.02
N VAL A 206 6.67 -16.04 -5.20
CA VAL A 206 6.87 -14.93 -6.15
C VAL A 206 5.55 -14.30 -6.57
N HIS A 207 4.52 -15.12 -6.86
CA HIS A 207 3.22 -14.61 -7.25
C HIS A 207 2.56 -13.81 -6.12
N THR A 208 2.64 -14.31 -4.88
CA THR A 208 2.13 -13.63 -3.68
C THR A 208 2.86 -12.31 -3.43
N ILE A 209 4.19 -12.28 -3.56
CA ILE A 209 4.99 -11.05 -3.44
C ILE A 209 4.50 -10.01 -4.44
N LEU A 210 4.41 -10.37 -5.72
CA LEU A 210 3.97 -9.45 -6.76
C LEU A 210 2.56 -8.93 -6.52
N HIS A 211 1.64 -9.81 -6.10
CA HIS A 211 0.26 -9.42 -5.84
C HIS A 211 0.17 -8.41 -4.68
N LEU A 212 0.81 -8.71 -3.55
CA LEU A 212 0.79 -7.83 -2.38
C LEU A 212 1.55 -6.52 -2.65
N ALA A 213 2.70 -6.58 -3.33
CA ALA A 213 3.45 -5.41 -3.72
C ALA A 213 2.63 -4.48 -4.64
N ASP A 214 1.94 -5.03 -5.65
CA ASP A 214 1.07 -4.26 -6.54
C ASP A 214 -0.03 -3.54 -5.76
N VAL A 215 -0.75 -4.27 -4.89
CA VAL A 215 -1.84 -3.70 -4.08
C VAL A 215 -1.32 -2.57 -3.17
N LEU A 216 -0.19 -2.78 -2.49
CA LEU A 216 0.41 -1.81 -1.57
C LEU A 216 0.95 -0.58 -2.30
N VAL A 217 1.70 -0.77 -3.39
CA VAL A 217 2.25 0.33 -4.20
C VAL A 217 1.12 1.11 -4.85
N ALA A 218 0.11 0.43 -5.40
CA ALA A 218 -1.05 1.08 -5.97
C ALA A 218 -1.78 1.95 -4.93
N ALA A 219 -1.89 1.48 -3.68
CA ALA A 219 -2.55 2.22 -2.62
C ALA A 219 -1.84 3.55 -2.30
N VAL A 220 -0.51 3.58 -2.36
CA VAL A 220 0.30 4.80 -2.19
C VAL A 220 0.20 5.69 -3.42
N VAL A 221 0.51 5.13 -4.60
CA VAL A 221 0.61 5.89 -5.85
C VAL A 221 -0.70 6.58 -6.20
N THR A 222 -1.83 5.88 -6.08
CA THR A 222 -3.14 6.43 -6.41
C THR A 222 -3.47 7.65 -5.55
N ARG A 223 -3.32 7.53 -4.23
CA ARG A 223 -3.58 8.61 -3.27
C ARG A 223 -2.68 9.82 -3.48
N VAL A 224 -1.38 9.60 -3.67
CA VAL A 224 -0.47 10.72 -3.94
C VAL A 224 -0.80 11.39 -5.27
N ARG A 225 -1.13 10.62 -6.31
CA ARG A 225 -1.54 11.17 -7.61
C ARG A 225 -2.85 11.95 -7.51
N ASP A 226 -3.80 11.49 -6.70
CA ASP A 226 -5.05 12.20 -6.46
C ASP A 226 -4.81 13.53 -5.75
N ASP A 227 -3.96 13.55 -4.71
CA ASP A 227 -3.62 14.77 -3.96
C ASP A 227 -2.98 15.86 -4.84
N ILE A 228 -2.13 15.47 -5.79
CA ILE A 228 -1.46 16.41 -6.72
C ILE A 228 -2.25 16.63 -8.01
N GLY A 229 -3.50 16.12 -8.10
CA GLY A 229 -4.42 16.38 -9.20
C GLY A 229 -4.17 15.61 -10.51
N ILE A 230 -3.37 14.54 -10.48
CA ILE A 230 -3.00 13.75 -11.68
C ILE A 230 -3.85 12.48 -11.83
N GLY A 231 -4.43 11.96 -10.75
CA GLY A 231 -5.25 10.74 -10.79
C GLY A 231 -6.49 10.85 -11.68
N GLN A 232 -7.05 12.06 -11.83
CA GLN A 232 -8.20 12.30 -12.71
C GLN A 232 -7.86 12.19 -14.20
N GLU A 233 -6.64 12.49 -14.64
CA GLU A 233 -6.28 12.36 -16.07
C GLU A 233 -6.30 10.90 -16.53
N ILE A 234 -5.91 9.95 -15.67
CA ILE A 234 -5.87 8.52 -16.01
C ILE A 234 -7.30 7.95 -16.04
N LEU A 235 -8.15 8.33 -15.09
CA LEU A 235 -9.57 7.95 -15.08
C LEU A 235 -10.32 8.53 -16.28
N GLN A 236 -10.05 9.79 -16.65
CA GLN A 236 -10.63 10.42 -17.84
C GLN A 236 -10.13 9.76 -19.14
N LYS A 237 -8.83 9.50 -19.28
CA LYS A 237 -8.26 8.78 -20.44
C LYS A 237 -8.81 7.36 -20.57
N ASN A 238 -9.01 6.65 -19.45
CA ASN A 238 -9.59 5.32 -19.44
C ASN A 238 -11.10 5.33 -19.73
N ALA A 239 -11.86 6.30 -19.20
CA ALA A 239 -13.27 6.49 -19.55
C ALA A 239 -13.44 6.85 -21.03
N GLN A 240 -12.53 7.65 -21.58
CA GLN A 240 -12.51 8.02 -23.00
C GLN A 240 -12.13 6.84 -23.89
N ARG A 241 -11.17 5.99 -23.47
CA ARG A 241 -10.86 4.71 -24.14
C ARG A 241 -12.02 3.72 -24.11
N LEU A 242 -12.72 3.60 -22.99
CA LEU A 242 -13.88 2.71 -22.87
C LEU A 242 -15.07 3.19 -23.73
N ARG A 243 -15.27 4.51 -23.86
CA ARG A 243 -16.22 5.08 -24.83
C ARG A 243 -15.82 4.77 -26.27
N LEU A 244 -14.54 4.97 -26.62
CA LEU A 244 -14.01 4.65 -27.95
C LEU A 244 -14.09 3.16 -28.30
N CYS A 245 -13.92 2.25 -27.34
CA CYS A 245 -14.13 0.81 -27.55
C CYS A 245 -15.61 0.47 -27.77
N ARG A 246 -16.53 1.04 -26.98
CA ARG A 246 -17.98 0.86 -27.18
C ARG A 246 -18.45 1.39 -28.52
N ASP A 247 -17.93 2.53 -28.97
CA ASP A 247 -18.27 3.11 -30.27
C ASP A 247 -17.72 2.27 -31.44
N ARG A 248 -16.58 1.62 -31.25
CA ARG A 248 -16.03 0.66 -32.24
C ARG A 248 -16.83 -0.63 -32.31
N GLU A 249 -17.26 -1.18 -31.18
CA GLU A 249 -18.11 -2.37 -31.14
C GLU A 249 -19.48 -2.10 -31.77
N ALA A 250 -20.10 -0.96 -31.46
CA ALA A 250 -21.35 -0.52 -32.10
C ALA A 250 -21.21 -0.33 -33.62
N SER A 251 -20.08 0.23 -34.08
CA SER A 251 -19.78 0.39 -35.51
C SER A 251 -19.49 -0.95 -36.21
N HIS A 252 -18.91 -1.92 -35.51
CA HIS A 252 -18.63 -3.26 -36.04
C HIS A 252 -19.91 -4.11 -36.14
N ASP A 253 -20.80 -4.02 -35.16
CA ASP A 253 -22.11 -4.68 -35.19
C ASP A 253 -23.05 -4.07 -36.24
N MET A 254 -23.02 -2.74 -36.42
CA MET A 254 -23.79 -2.07 -37.46
C MET A 254 -23.29 -2.44 -38.88
N ASN A 255 -21.98 -2.59 -39.08
CA ASN A 255 -21.42 -3.08 -40.35
C ASN A 255 -21.71 -4.58 -40.58
N ARG A 256 -21.81 -5.40 -39.53
CA ARG A 256 -22.27 -6.80 -39.64
C ARG A 256 -23.73 -6.92 -40.03
N LEU A 257 -24.58 -6.01 -39.57
CA LEU A 257 -26.00 -5.97 -39.94
C LEU A 257 -26.21 -5.49 -41.39
N LEU A 258 -25.36 -4.59 -41.89
CA LEU A 258 -25.43 -4.06 -43.25
C LEU A 258 -24.77 -4.95 -44.32
N ASN A 259 -23.85 -5.84 -43.93
CA ASN A 259 -23.09 -6.71 -44.86
C ASN A 259 -23.52 -8.19 -44.87
N LYS A 260 -24.73 -8.56 -44.40
CA LYS A 260 -25.22 -9.93 -44.59
C LYS A 260 -25.62 -10.17 -46.06
N PRO A 261 -24.92 -11.03 -46.81
CA PRO A 261 -25.37 -11.44 -48.14
C PRO A 261 -26.64 -12.29 -48.00
N GLY A 262 -27.60 -12.04 -48.89
CA GLY A 262 -28.96 -12.55 -48.81
C GLY A 262 -29.08 -14.06 -48.59
N SER A 263 -30.00 -14.42 -47.69
CA SER A 263 -30.74 -15.67 -47.77
C SER A 263 -32.22 -15.32 -47.92
N PHE A 264 -32.70 -15.50 -49.15
CA PHE A 264 -34.12 -15.54 -49.50
C PHE A 264 -34.83 -16.65 -48.71
N PRO A 265 -36.13 -16.49 -48.49
CA PRO A 265 -37.02 -17.61 -48.77
C PRO A 265 -38.12 -17.23 -49.76
N TRP A 266 -38.46 -18.25 -50.55
CA TRP A 266 -39.35 -18.30 -51.69
C TRP A 266 -40.80 -17.90 -51.41
N LYS A 267 -41.42 -17.23 -52.38
CA LYS A 267 -42.60 -17.72 -53.10
C LYS A 267 -42.44 -17.42 -54.58
#